data_AF-A0A7W4FII4-F1
#
_entry.id   AF-A0A7W4FII4-F1
#
_cell.length_a   1.000
_cell.length_b   1.000
_cell.length_c   1.000
_cell.angle_alpha   90.00
_cell.angle_beta   90.00
_cell.angle_gamma   90.00
#
_symmetry.space_group_name_H-M   'P 1'
#
loop_
_entity.id
_entity.type
_entity.pdbx_description
1 polymer ?
#
loop_
_entity_poly.entity_id
_entity_poly.type
_entity_poly.pdbx_seq_one_letter_code
_entity_poly.pdbx_strand_id
1 'polypeptide(L)'
;MSISYKFAKLNAKVIEKSQNFKHYISSKKYEYSSPKGLMIVRFLLEKEDNKKVQPQSLDNESRYLGFHNAGDWTLGLTLGPILLGATGSFVSILAIFGVFIMDNMEYPWAFLLFTICWNFFFLNFSPILARHILPKREIYFDRQNQTVNFTWSVDNAEKNEHGHSTFPFEDIEAFYSKANHSQGHGVTHAMYIAHKDYENHHGAFSEIRVKDNPQNPNYCKYTWERVVRFMDLSKPLVDSPEIEPFRHLDPITRDFDKQNNRPEKYWRLMSYKQMQQIEEQLDNDIYRFNFDGAITNPKRWANKEITKPWEKWPVDESLNQPDNPPYWKRLMKTLAMQIIAGV
;
A
#
# COMPACT_ATOMS: atom_id res chain seq x y z
N MET A 1 -4.14 -27.51 9.20
CA MET A 1 -5.09 -26.97 10.20
C MET A 1 -5.87 -25.85 9.50
N SER A 2 -7.16 -26.05 9.23
CA SER A 2 -7.98 -25.15 8.41
C SER A 2 -8.41 -23.91 9.22
N ILE A 3 -7.64 -22.84 9.16
CA ILE A 3 -8.05 -21.54 9.69
C ILE A 3 -8.95 -20.89 8.64
N SER A 4 -10.26 -20.93 8.88
CA SER A 4 -11.25 -20.32 8.00
C SER A 4 -11.06 -18.81 7.87
N TYR A 5 -10.46 -18.41 6.75
CA TYR A 5 -10.77 -17.27 5.90
C TYR A 5 -11.73 -16.19 6.41
N LYS A 6 -11.17 -14.99 6.66
CA LYS A 6 -11.88 -13.71 6.59
C LYS A 6 -10.91 -12.63 6.13
N PHE A 7 -10.51 -12.61 4.86
CA PHE A 7 -9.89 -11.39 4.38
C PHE A 7 -10.40 -11.05 3.01
N ALA A 8 -11.09 -9.91 2.98
CA ALA A 8 -10.83 -8.79 2.11
C ALA A 8 -10.68 -7.61 3.08
N LYS A 9 -9.50 -7.44 3.69
CA LYS A 9 -9.33 -6.25 4.54
C LYS A 9 -9.41 -5.08 3.59
N LEU A 10 -10.47 -4.31 3.75
CA LEU A 10 -10.58 -3.01 3.13
C LEU A 10 -9.58 -2.17 3.91
N ASN A 11 -8.49 -1.74 3.28
CA ASN A 11 -7.75 -0.65 3.88
C ASN A 11 -8.61 0.58 3.65
N ALA A 12 -9.57 0.85 4.54
CA ALA A 12 -10.53 1.92 4.32
C ALA A 12 -9.77 3.24 4.24
N LYS A 13 -8.63 3.40 4.92
CA LYS A 13 -7.75 4.58 4.72
C LYS A 13 -7.17 4.67 3.31
N VAL A 14 -6.79 3.57 2.67
CA VAL A 14 -6.36 3.55 1.26
C VAL A 14 -7.51 3.94 0.34
N ILE A 15 -8.73 3.55 0.71
CA ILE A 15 -9.92 3.82 -0.09
C ILE A 15 -10.45 5.23 0.18
N GLU A 16 -10.36 5.74 1.40
CA GLU A 16 -10.52 7.15 1.78
C GLU A 16 -9.53 8.00 1.00
N LYS A 17 -8.26 7.58 0.97
CA LYS A 17 -7.24 8.22 0.16
C LYS A 17 -7.55 8.13 -1.33
N SER A 18 -8.38 7.19 -1.78
CA SER A 18 -8.88 7.12 -3.16
C SER A 18 -10.21 7.87 -3.40
N GLN A 19 -11.02 8.07 -2.35
CA GLN A 19 -12.36 8.66 -2.38
C GLN A 19 -12.35 10.14 -1.96
N ASN A 20 -11.71 10.47 -0.83
CA ASN A 20 -11.44 11.83 -0.32
C ASN A 20 -10.15 12.46 -0.91
N PHE A 21 -9.36 11.65 -1.64
CA PHE A 21 -8.09 11.95 -2.33
C PHE A 21 -6.88 12.40 -1.50
N LYS A 22 -5.98 11.43 -1.24
CA LYS A 22 -4.55 11.62 -0.90
C LYS A 22 -3.70 10.37 -1.22
N HIS A 23 -3.08 10.31 -2.40
CA HIS A 23 -1.80 9.66 -2.76
C HIS A 23 -1.43 8.23 -2.27
N TYR A 24 -0.74 7.52 -3.19
CA TYR A 24 0.18 6.38 -3.02
C TYR A 24 -0.31 4.94 -3.19
N ILE A 25 -1.57 4.67 -3.52
CA ILE A 25 -1.95 3.30 -3.94
C ILE A 25 -2.47 3.36 -5.37
N SER A 26 -1.63 2.88 -6.29
CA SER A 26 -1.92 2.51 -7.68
C SER A 26 -3.10 3.26 -8.29
N SER A 27 -2.79 4.31 -9.05
CA SER A 27 -3.70 5.08 -9.93
C SER A 27 -4.56 4.21 -10.88
N LYS A 28 -4.24 2.92 -11.01
CA LYS A 28 -5.01 1.91 -11.74
C LYS A 28 -6.29 1.46 -11.00
N LYS A 29 -6.45 1.82 -9.72
CA LYS A 29 -7.52 1.24 -8.87
C LYS A 29 -8.83 2.03 -8.85
N TYR A 30 -8.83 3.34 -9.10
CA TYR A 30 -10.03 4.20 -9.04
C TYR A 30 -9.98 5.38 -10.04
N GLU A 31 -11.10 5.68 -10.70
CA GLU A 31 -11.28 6.85 -11.59
C GLU A 31 -11.69 8.07 -10.75
N TYR A 32 -10.74 8.91 -10.34
CA TYR A 32 -11.09 10.20 -9.72
C TYR A 32 -9.99 11.23 -9.94
N SER A 33 -10.40 12.48 -10.22
CA SER A 33 -9.50 13.60 -10.50
C SER A 33 -9.38 14.54 -9.30
N SER A 34 -8.32 14.42 -8.51
CA SER A 34 -8.01 15.43 -7.48
C SER A 34 -7.49 16.73 -8.08
N PRO A 35 -7.62 17.88 -7.37
CA PRO A 35 -6.91 19.10 -7.74
C PRO A 35 -5.41 18.84 -7.84
N LYS A 36 -4.89 18.85 -9.06
CA LYS A 36 -3.47 18.59 -9.37
C LYS A 36 -2.55 19.74 -8.97
N GLY A 37 -3.09 20.96 -8.86
CA GLY A 37 -2.34 22.15 -8.51
C GLY A 37 -1.15 22.36 -9.45
N LEU A 38 0.05 22.50 -8.87
CA LEU A 38 1.33 22.73 -9.53
C LEU A 38 2.07 21.44 -9.96
N MET A 39 1.48 20.26 -9.75
CA MET A 39 2.09 18.97 -10.08
C MET A 39 1.81 18.58 -11.55
N ILE A 40 2.47 19.26 -12.48
CA ILE A 40 2.29 19.11 -13.94
C ILE A 40 2.60 17.67 -14.38
N VAL A 41 3.68 17.07 -13.88
CA VAL A 41 4.11 15.70 -14.25
C VAL A 41 3.03 14.66 -13.99
N ARG A 42 2.15 14.91 -13.01
CA ARG A 42 1.04 14.02 -12.69
C ARG A 42 0.08 13.83 -13.86
N PHE A 43 -0.12 14.83 -14.71
CA PHE A 43 -0.94 14.68 -15.91
C PHE A 43 -0.36 13.64 -16.89
N LEU A 44 0.96 13.60 -17.00
CA LEU A 44 1.65 12.64 -17.86
C LEU A 44 1.55 11.22 -17.26
N LEU A 45 1.82 11.09 -15.96
CA LEU A 45 1.77 9.82 -15.26
C LEU A 45 0.36 9.23 -15.23
N GLU A 46 -0.68 10.03 -14.98
CA GLU A 46 -2.07 9.55 -15.00
C GLU A 46 -2.48 8.99 -16.37
N LYS A 47 -1.99 9.57 -17.47
CA LYS A 47 -2.25 9.05 -18.81
C LYS A 47 -1.65 7.65 -19.00
N GLU A 48 -0.48 7.39 -18.41
CA GLU A 48 0.11 6.05 -18.40
C GLU A 48 -0.67 5.10 -17.49
N ASP A 49 -1.11 5.59 -16.35
CA ASP A 49 -1.78 4.78 -15.33
C ASP A 49 -3.17 4.35 -15.75
N ASN A 50 -3.85 5.15 -16.57
CA ASN A 50 -5.13 4.81 -17.18
C ASN A 50 -5.00 3.74 -18.28
N LYS A 51 -3.79 3.34 -18.68
CA LYS A 51 -3.62 2.23 -19.62
C LYS A 51 -4.02 0.93 -18.93
N LYS A 52 -4.82 0.11 -19.64
CA LYS A 52 -5.20 -1.22 -19.18
C LYS A 52 -3.95 -2.04 -18.86
N VAL A 53 -3.96 -2.70 -17.70
CA VAL A 53 -2.87 -3.57 -17.28
C VAL A 53 -2.85 -4.81 -18.16
N GLN A 54 -1.69 -5.09 -18.74
CA GLN A 54 -1.50 -6.31 -19.52
C GLN A 54 -1.32 -7.51 -18.57
N PRO A 55 -1.78 -8.72 -18.93
CA PRO A 55 -1.68 -9.90 -18.08
C PRO A 55 -0.25 -10.22 -17.58
N GLN A 56 0.77 -9.91 -18.40
CA GLN A 56 2.20 -10.16 -18.10
C GLN A 56 2.89 -9.02 -17.35
N SER A 57 2.23 -7.87 -17.17
CA SER A 57 2.82 -6.74 -16.45
C SER A 57 2.97 -7.05 -14.96
N LEU A 58 4.07 -6.64 -14.34
CA LEU A 58 4.27 -6.71 -12.89
C LEU A 58 3.17 -5.97 -12.10
N ASP A 59 2.48 -5.02 -12.74
CA ASP A 59 1.36 -4.31 -12.15
C ASP A 59 0.06 -5.13 -12.11
N ASN A 60 0.07 -6.37 -12.64
CA ASN A 60 -1.07 -7.28 -12.56
C ASN A 60 -1.19 -7.88 -11.14
N GLU A 61 -1.93 -7.19 -10.26
CA GLU A 61 -2.12 -7.63 -8.88
C GLU A 61 -2.96 -8.91 -8.72
N SER A 62 -3.55 -9.44 -9.80
CA SER A 62 -4.19 -10.77 -9.78
C SER A 62 -3.16 -11.90 -9.86
N ARG A 63 -1.97 -11.62 -10.42
CA ARG A 63 -0.86 -12.57 -10.57
C ARG A 63 0.25 -12.33 -9.55
N TYR A 64 0.60 -11.07 -9.32
CA TYR A 64 1.70 -10.69 -8.43
C TYR A 64 1.20 -10.02 -7.14
N LEU A 65 1.62 -10.54 -5.99
CA LEU A 65 1.38 -9.91 -4.69
C LEU A 65 2.70 -9.36 -4.14
N GLY A 66 2.88 -8.04 -4.21
CA GLY A 66 4.11 -7.35 -3.82
C GLY A 66 4.12 -6.79 -2.39
N PHE A 67 5.29 -6.86 -1.75
CA PHE A 67 5.62 -6.25 -0.47
C PHE A 67 6.91 -5.44 -0.59
N HIS A 68 6.86 -4.19 -0.13
CA HIS A 68 8.04 -3.32 -0.13
C HIS A 68 9.01 -3.76 0.95
N ASN A 69 10.30 -3.73 0.64
CA ASN A 69 11.35 -4.00 1.62
C ASN A 69 11.40 -2.85 2.64
N ALA A 70 11.31 -3.17 3.93
CA ALA A 70 11.22 -2.18 5.00
C ALA A 70 12.49 -1.31 5.18
N GLY A 71 13.65 -1.82 4.71
CA GLY A 71 14.94 -1.13 4.75
C GLY A 71 15.33 -0.45 3.44
N ASP A 72 14.36 -0.07 2.60
CA ASP A 72 14.66 0.56 1.32
C ASP A 72 15.23 1.98 1.48
N TRP A 73 16.54 2.11 1.27
CA TRP A 73 17.27 3.38 1.31
C TRP A 73 16.77 4.39 0.26
N THR A 74 16.13 3.93 -0.82
CA THR A 74 15.59 4.81 -1.86
C THR A 74 14.44 5.69 -1.33
N LEU A 75 13.78 5.26 -0.25
CA LEU A 75 12.81 6.08 0.47
C LEU A 75 13.46 7.36 1.02
N GLY A 76 14.71 7.29 1.46
CA GLY A 76 15.47 8.47 1.89
C GLY A 76 15.72 9.46 0.74
N LEU A 77 15.93 8.96 -0.48
CA LEU A 77 16.11 9.81 -1.66
C LEU A 77 14.81 10.49 -2.13
N THR A 78 13.65 9.91 -1.83
CA THR A 78 12.35 10.53 -2.14
C THR A 78 11.86 11.45 -1.02
N LEU A 79 12.06 11.08 0.25
CA LEU A 79 11.62 11.86 1.41
C LEU A 79 12.61 12.97 1.80
N GLY A 80 13.90 12.77 1.58
CA GLY A 80 14.95 13.73 1.93
C GLY A 80 14.72 15.11 1.30
N PRO A 81 14.51 15.22 -0.02
CA PRO A 81 14.22 16.49 -0.67
C PRO A 81 12.95 17.18 -0.14
N ILE A 82 11.91 16.41 0.20
CA ILE A 82 10.67 16.91 0.81
C ILE A 82 10.96 17.51 2.19
N LEU A 83 11.72 16.81 3.04
CA LEU A 83 12.09 17.28 4.36
C LEU A 83 12.95 18.55 4.28
N LEU A 84 13.96 18.57 3.40
CA LEU A 84 14.80 19.75 3.17
C LEU A 84 13.97 20.95 2.69
N GLY A 85 13.04 20.71 1.78
CA GLY A 85 12.11 21.72 1.28
C GLY A 85 11.20 22.31 2.36
N ALA A 86 10.59 21.44 3.17
CA ALA A 86 9.77 21.84 4.31
C ALA A 86 10.56 22.60 5.38
N THR A 87 11.78 22.17 5.69
CA THR A 87 12.69 22.88 6.60
C THR A 87 13.07 24.24 6.04
N GLY A 88 13.39 24.35 4.75
CA GLY A 88 13.67 25.62 4.09
C GLY A 88 12.48 26.60 4.19
N SER A 89 11.27 26.11 3.99
CA SER A 89 10.05 26.91 4.14
C SER A 89 9.83 27.35 5.58
N PHE A 90 10.07 26.47 6.55
CA PHE A 90 9.98 26.79 7.97
C PHE A 90 11.00 27.86 8.38
N VAL A 91 12.26 27.72 7.95
CA VAL A 91 13.31 28.73 8.19
C VAL A 91 12.96 30.06 7.52
N SER A 92 12.41 30.04 6.31
CA SER A 92 11.92 31.23 5.62
C SER A 92 10.83 31.94 6.45
N ILE A 93 9.88 31.19 7.01
CA ILE A 93 8.84 31.74 7.89
C ILE A 93 9.45 32.35 9.16
N LEU A 94 10.41 31.67 9.80
CA LEU A 94 11.12 32.21 10.96
C LEU A 94 11.89 33.50 10.64
N ALA A 95 12.48 33.59 9.45
CA ALA A 95 13.18 34.80 9.01
C ALA A 95 12.21 35.99 8.86
N ILE A 96 10.94 35.77 8.49
CA ILE A 96 9.92 36.82 8.48
C ILE A 96 9.72 37.37 9.89
N PHE A 97 9.58 36.50 10.89
CA PHE A 97 9.45 36.91 12.29
C PHE A 97 10.71 37.64 12.80
N GLY A 98 11.90 37.20 12.38
CA GLY A 98 13.17 37.86 12.70
C GLY A 98 13.21 39.31 12.23
N VAL A 99 12.76 39.58 11.00
CA VAL A 99 12.68 40.95 10.44
C VAL A 99 11.72 41.84 11.23
N PHE A 100 10.65 41.28 11.81
CA PHE A 100 9.71 42.05 12.64
C PHE A 100 10.22 42.35 14.05
N ILE A 101 11.14 41.53 14.58
CA ILE A 101 11.58 41.61 15.99
C ILE A 101 12.95 42.29 16.10
N MET A 102 13.82 42.14 15.11
CA MET A 102 15.20 42.62 15.15
C MET A 102 15.37 43.87 14.29
N ASP A 103 15.82 44.96 14.91
CA ASP A 103 16.15 46.20 14.20
C ASP A 103 17.25 45.96 13.15
N ASN A 104 17.04 46.45 11.92
CA ASN A 104 17.96 46.38 10.78
C ASN A 104 18.22 44.99 10.17
N MET A 105 17.36 43.99 10.42
CA MET A 105 17.44 42.72 9.68
C MET A 105 16.76 42.84 8.31
N GLU A 106 17.49 42.55 7.24
CA GLU A 106 16.92 42.37 5.90
C GLU A 106 16.46 40.92 5.67
N TYR A 107 15.32 40.75 4.99
CA TYR A 107 14.80 39.42 4.68
C TYR A 107 15.65 38.74 3.58
N PRO A 108 16.07 37.47 3.76
CA PRO A 108 16.88 36.76 2.77
C PRO A 108 16.05 36.25 1.58
N TRP A 109 15.65 37.16 0.69
CA TRP A 109 14.80 36.85 -0.48
C TRP A 109 15.37 35.75 -1.38
N ALA A 110 16.69 35.71 -1.58
CA ALA A 110 17.34 34.67 -2.37
C ALA A 110 17.11 33.26 -1.79
N PHE A 111 17.12 33.13 -0.46
CA PHE A 111 16.86 31.86 0.23
C PHE A 111 15.41 31.40 0.05
N LEU A 112 14.45 32.32 0.17
CA LEU A 112 13.04 32.02 -0.08
C LEU A 112 12.81 31.57 -1.54
N LEU A 113 13.38 32.30 -2.50
CA LEU A 113 13.26 31.96 -3.92
C LEU A 113 13.87 30.58 -4.21
N PHE A 114 15.06 30.31 -3.68
CA PHE A 114 15.70 29.01 -3.79
C PHE A 114 14.82 27.89 -3.21
N THR A 115 14.23 28.11 -2.03
CA THR A 115 13.34 27.14 -1.36
C THR A 115 12.09 26.86 -2.22
N ILE A 116 11.44 27.89 -2.77
CA ILE A 116 10.27 27.72 -3.63
C ILE A 116 10.64 26.96 -4.91
N CYS A 117 11.77 27.31 -5.55
CA CYS A 117 12.26 26.61 -6.73
C CYS A 117 12.59 25.13 -6.44
N TRP A 118 13.22 24.85 -5.29
CA TRP A 118 13.51 23.49 -4.83
C TRP A 118 12.22 22.68 -4.66
N ASN A 119 11.23 23.23 -3.96
CA ASN A 119 9.95 22.58 -3.72
C ASN A 119 9.21 22.31 -5.02
N PHE A 120 9.15 23.28 -5.94
CA PHE A 120 8.51 23.10 -7.24
C PHE A 120 9.22 22.07 -8.13
N PHE A 121 10.56 22.05 -8.09
CA PHE A 121 11.36 21.06 -8.80
C PHE A 121 11.07 19.66 -8.29
N PHE A 122 11.20 19.42 -6.96
CA PHE A 122 10.97 18.09 -6.39
C PHE A 122 9.50 17.67 -6.39
N LEU A 123 8.54 18.61 -6.39
CA LEU A 123 7.13 18.29 -6.60
C LEU A 123 6.89 17.56 -7.93
N ASN A 124 7.62 17.95 -8.98
CA ASN A 124 7.46 17.38 -10.32
C ASN A 124 8.50 16.28 -10.61
N PHE A 125 9.70 16.37 -10.04
CA PHE A 125 10.77 15.42 -10.28
C PHE A 125 10.66 14.15 -9.42
N SER A 126 10.20 14.24 -8.17
CA SER A 126 10.13 13.09 -7.26
C SER A 126 9.25 11.94 -7.80
N PRO A 127 8.09 12.19 -8.44
CA PRO A 127 7.32 11.12 -9.07
C PRO A 127 8.07 10.39 -10.20
N ILE A 128 8.87 11.11 -10.99
CA ILE A 128 9.70 10.53 -12.07
C ILE A 128 10.84 9.72 -11.45
N LEU A 129 11.51 10.30 -10.47
CA LEU A 129 12.59 9.68 -9.71
C LEU A 129 12.15 8.35 -9.10
N ALA A 130 11.02 8.35 -8.39
CA ALA A 130 10.47 7.16 -7.74
C ALA A 130 9.99 6.08 -8.73
N ARG A 131 9.53 6.46 -9.92
CA ARG A 131 8.92 5.53 -10.88
C ARG A 131 9.92 4.92 -11.86
N HIS A 132 10.86 5.71 -12.35
CA HIS A 132 11.71 5.34 -13.49
C HIS A 132 13.19 5.24 -13.15
N ILE A 133 13.66 5.89 -12.08
CA ILE A 133 15.09 6.00 -11.78
C ILE A 133 15.46 5.11 -10.59
N LEU A 134 14.68 5.19 -9.51
CA LEU A 134 14.97 4.44 -8.29
C LEU A 134 14.55 2.97 -8.46
N PRO A 135 15.42 2.01 -8.09
CA PRO A 135 15.06 0.61 -8.12
C PRO A 135 13.97 0.35 -7.09
N LYS A 136 12.86 -0.27 -7.51
CA LYS A 136 11.84 -0.74 -6.58
C LYS A 136 12.38 -1.95 -5.85
N ARG A 137 12.67 -1.81 -4.55
CA ARG A 137 13.07 -2.95 -3.72
C ARG A 137 11.83 -3.60 -3.12
N GLU A 138 11.26 -4.50 -3.89
CA GLU A 138 10.12 -5.30 -3.48
C GLU A 138 10.39 -6.79 -3.62
N ILE A 139 9.66 -7.54 -2.82
CA ILE A 139 9.45 -8.97 -3.03
C ILE A 139 8.03 -9.14 -3.49
N TYR A 140 7.84 -10.06 -4.43
CA TYR A 140 6.50 -10.39 -4.86
C TYR A 140 6.34 -11.89 -5.06
N PHE A 141 5.13 -12.34 -4.77
CA PHE A 141 4.69 -13.71 -4.94
C PHE A 141 4.02 -13.83 -6.31
N ASP A 142 4.48 -14.75 -7.16
CA ASP A 142 3.87 -15.05 -8.45
C ASP A 142 2.93 -16.25 -8.30
N ARG A 143 1.63 -15.95 -8.28
CA ARG A 143 0.57 -16.95 -8.15
C ARG A 143 0.56 -17.96 -9.29
N GLN A 144 0.89 -17.57 -10.52
CA GLN A 144 0.80 -18.48 -11.67
C GLN A 144 1.95 -19.46 -11.70
N ASN A 145 3.17 -18.96 -11.49
CA ASN A 145 4.38 -19.79 -11.51
C ASN A 145 4.67 -20.47 -10.17
N GLN A 146 3.92 -20.14 -9.11
CA GLN A 146 4.16 -20.64 -7.75
C GLN A 146 5.57 -20.31 -7.25
N THR A 147 6.05 -19.09 -7.51
CA THR A 147 7.38 -18.63 -7.11
C THR A 147 7.36 -17.39 -6.23
N VAL A 148 8.45 -17.18 -5.50
CA VAL A 148 8.77 -15.95 -4.79
C VAL A 148 9.92 -15.27 -5.50
N ASN A 149 9.77 -13.98 -5.74
CA ASN A 149 10.69 -13.24 -6.56
C ASN A 149 11.24 -12.03 -5.80
N PHE A 150 12.55 -11.83 -5.92
CA PHE A 150 13.30 -10.75 -5.32
C PHE A 150 13.78 -9.82 -6.43
N THR A 151 13.45 -8.53 -6.33
CA THR A 151 13.90 -7.50 -7.29
C THR A 151 15.40 -7.25 -7.26
N TRP A 152 16.10 -7.73 -6.23
CA TRP A 152 17.56 -7.70 -6.13
C TRP A 152 18.18 -9.04 -6.48
N SER A 153 19.48 -9.03 -6.79
CA SER A 153 20.26 -10.25 -6.99
C SER A 153 20.41 -11.02 -5.69
N VAL A 154 20.17 -12.32 -5.78
CA VAL A 154 20.37 -13.31 -4.72
C VAL A 154 21.34 -14.35 -5.25
N ASP A 155 22.20 -14.88 -4.38
CA ASP A 155 23.16 -15.90 -4.73
C ASP A 155 22.48 -17.20 -5.20
N ASN A 156 23.05 -17.81 -6.23
CA ASN A 156 22.57 -19.06 -6.83
C ASN A 156 21.07 -19.07 -7.21
N ALA A 157 20.51 -17.88 -7.52
CA ALA A 157 19.13 -17.75 -7.93
C ALA A 157 18.98 -17.75 -9.46
N GLU A 158 17.99 -18.48 -9.95
CA GLU A 158 17.54 -18.31 -11.33
C GLU A 158 16.89 -16.93 -11.52
N LYS A 159 16.78 -16.50 -12.79
CA LYS A 159 16.13 -15.24 -13.16
C LYS A 159 14.81 -15.50 -13.85
N ASN A 160 13.77 -14.79 -13.45
CA ASN A 160 12.46 -14.87 -14.10
C ASN A 160 12.38 -13.99 -15.36
N GLU A 161 11.20 -13.94 -15.97
CA GLU A 161 10.92 -13.15 -17.19
C GLU A 161 11.18 -11.64 -17.04
N HIS A 162 11.23 -11.13 -15.80
CA HIS A 162 11.53 -9.72 -15.49
C HIS A 162 13.01 -9.51 -15.06
N GLY A 163 13.85 -10.54 -15.13
CA GLY A 163 15.25 -10.48 -14.69
C GLY A 163 15.42 -10.48 -13.16
N HIS A 164 14.36 -10.78 -12.41
CA HIS A 164 14.37 -10.82 -10.94
C HIS A 164 14.75 -12.21 -10.44
N SER A 165 15.43 -12.28 -9.28
CA SER A 165 15.84 -13.56 -8.68
C SER A 165 14.61 -14.33 -8.23
N THR A 166 14.48 -15.60 -8.61
CA THR A 166 13.26 -16.40 -8.37
C THR A 166 13.56 -17.71 -7.67
N PHE A 167 12.63 -18.12 -6.80
CA PHE A 167 12.65 -19.40 -6.09
C PHE A 167 11.26 -20.01 -6.05
N PRO A 168 11.12 -21.35 -6.05
CA PRO A 168 9.85 -22.00 -5.75
C PRO A 168 9.27 -21.53 -4.41
N PHE A 169 7.95 -21.34 -4.35
CA PHE A 169 7.29 -20.89 -3.11
C PHE A 169 7.46 -21.88 -1.97
N GLU A 170 7.57 -23.17 -2.29
CA GLU A 170 7.84 -24.22 -1.30
C GLU A 170 9.23 -24.14 -0.66
N ASP A 171 10.20 -23.49 -1.31
CA ASP A 171 11.57 -23.33 -0.80
C ASP A 171 11.73 -22.10 0.10
N ILE A 172 10.67 -21.30 0.24
CA ILE A 172 10.63 -20.14 1.11
C ILE A 172 9.91 -20.46 2.42
N GLU A 173 10.56 -20.17 3.53
CA GLU A 173 9.98 -20.24 4.86
C GLU A 173 9.62 -18.85 5.36
N ALA A 174 8.49 -18.75 6.06
CA ALA A 174 8.08 -17.55 6.75
C ALA A 174 8.26 -17.72 8.25
N PHE A 175 8.82 -16.70 8.90
CA PHE A 175 9.01 -16.68 10.33
C PHE A 175 8.54 -15.37 10.92
N TYR A 176 8.04 -15.48 12.14
CA TYR A 176 7.53 -14.38 12.92
C TYR A 176 8.61 -13.94 13.92
N SER A 177 8.78 -12.63 14.08
CA SER A 177 9.68 -12.09 15.10
C SER A 177 9.06 -10.90 15.83
N LYS A 178 9.43 -10.78 17.11
CA LYS A 178 9.13 -9.64 17.97
C LYS A 178 10.34 -8.70 17.95
N ALA A 179 10.16 -7.49 17.45
CA ALA A 179 11.15 -6.44 17.56
C ALA A 179 10.85 -5.61 18.82
N ASN A 180 11.78 -5.66 19.78
CA ASN A 180 11.75 -4.81 20.95
C ASN A 180 12.44 -3.48 20.60
N HIS A 181 11.70 -2.37 20.62
CA HIS A 181 12.32 -1.07 20.45
C HIS A 181 13.06 -0.66 21.74
N SER A 182 14.32 -0.25 21.60
CA SER A 182 15.21 0.15 22.72
C SER A 182 14.71 1.35 23.52
N GLN A 183 13.68 2.07 23.05
CA GLN A 183 13.13 3.29 23.65
C GLN A 183 11.85 3.03 24.49
N GLY A 184 11.66 1.80 25.01
CA GLY A 184 10.69 1.52 26.09
C GLY A 184 9.20 1.54 25.72
N HIS A 185 8.82 1.81 24.48
CA HIS A 185 7.42 1.96 24.09
C HIS A 185 7.06 1.07 22.89
N GLY A 186 6.74 -0.19 23.18
CA GLY A 186 6.01 -1.09 22.27
C GLY A 186 6.82 -2.26 21.71
N VAL A 187 6.19 -3.43 21.66
CA VAL A 187 6.65 -4.59 20.89
C VAL A 187 6.05 -4.48 19.50
N THR A 188 6.92 -4.41 18.48
CA THR A 188 6.47 -4.54 17.10
C THR A 188 6.63 -5.98 16.63
N HIS A 189 5.74 -6.35 15.73
CA HIS A 189 5.56 -7.69 15.21
C HIS A 189 5.85 -7.62 13.73
N ALA A 190 6.82 -8.42 13.29
CA ALA A 190 7.22 -8.48 11.90
C ALA A 190 7.17 -9.93 11.41
N MET A 191 6.75 -10.08 10.14
CA MET A 191 6.90 -11.31 9.39
C MET A 191 8.13 -11.17 8.52
N TYR A 192 8.90 -12.23 8.45
CA TYR A 192 10.05 -12.35 7.57
C TYR A 192 9.87 -13.57 6.70
N ILE A 193 10.51 -13.54 5.54
CA ILE A 193 10.69 -14.71 4.71
C ILE A 193 12.17 -14.93 4.44
N ALA A 194 12.58 -16.19 4.35
CA ALA A 194 13.89 -16.57 3.87
C ALA A 194 13.83 -17.83 3.03
N HIS A 195 14.82 -18.03 2.17
CA HIS A 195 15.07 -19.34 1.58
C HIS A 195 15.46 -20.36 2.67
N LYS A 196 14.95 -21.59 2.58
CA LYS A 196 15.25 -22.68 3.53
C LYS A 196 16.75 -22.93 3.67
N ASP A 197 17.42 -22.97 2.53
CA ASP A 197 18.87 -23.05 2.44
C ASP A 197 19.45 -21.64 2.28
N TYR A 198 19.42 -20.86 3.36
CA TYR A 198 19.88 -19.47 3.32
C TYR A 198 21.40 -19.35 3.13
N GLU A 199 22.17 -20.38 3.51
CA GLU A 199 23.63 -20.39 3.35
C GLU A 199 24.03 -20.40 1.87
N ASN A 200 23.36 -21.19 1.04
CA ASN A 200 23.61 -21.21 -0.40
C ASN A 200 22.92 -20.09 -1.17
N HIS A 201 21.92 -19.42 -0.56
CA HIS A 201 21.09 -18.40 -1.20
C HIS A 201 21.10 -17.08 -0.43
N HIS A 202 22.30 -16.60 -0.08
CA HIS A 202 22.47 -15.34 0.64
C HIS A 202 21.78 -14.18 -0.09
N GLY A 203 21.01 -13.40 0.68
CA GLY A 203 20.19 -12.31 0.16
C GLY A 203 18.73 -12.69 -0.15
N ALA A 204 18.35 -13.97 -0.15
CA ALA A 204 16.94 -14.39 -0.15
C ALA A 204 16.33 -14.24 1.25
N PHE A 205 16.30 -13.01 1.76
CA PHE A 205 15.66 -12.66 3.02
C PHE A 205 15.02 -11.28 2.93
N SER A 206 13.84 -11.13 3.54
CA SER A 206 13.23 -9.82 3.71
C SER A 206 12.12 -9.85 4.74
N GLU A 207 11.86 -8.67 5.30
CA GLU A 207 10.64 -8.39 6.02
C GLU A 207 9.44 -8.28 5.05
N ILE A 208 8.32 -8.89 5.42
CA ILE A 208 7.00 -8.64 4.87
C ILE A 208 6.31 -7.62 5.79
N ARG A 209 6.33 -6.35 5.40
CA ARG A 209 5.79 -5.26 6.22
C ARG A 209 4.28 -5.43 6.45
N VAL A 210 3.89 -5.53 7.71
CA VAL A 210 2.50 -5.52 8.16
C VAL A 210 1.97 -4.08 8.16
N LYS A 211 1.01 -3.76 7.29
CA LYS A 211 0.60 -2.37 7.00
C LYS A 211 -0.28 -1.71 8.07
N ASP A 212 -1.02 -2.47 8.88
CA ASP A 212 -2.16 -1.92 9.63
C ASP A 212 -1.85 -1.64 11.10
N ASN A 213 -1.34 -2.63 11.82
CA ASN A 213 -0.98 -2.49 13.23
C ASN A 213 0.10 -3.51 13.64
N PRO A 214 1.38 -3.16 13.51
CA PRO A 214 2.47 -4.06 13.89
C PRO A 214 2.55 -4.28 15.40
N GLN A 215 1.73 -3.63 16.23
CA GLN A 215 1.69 -3.89 17.68
C GLN A 215 0.85 -5.12 18.03
N ASN A 216 -0.03 -5.59 17.13
CA ASN A 216 -0.84 -6.77 17.35
C ASN A 216 -0.31 -7.98 16.54
N PRO A 217 0.07 -9.10 17.19
CA PRO A 217 0.63 -10.29 16.54
C PRO A 217 -0.29 -10.90 15.49
N ASN A 218 -1.61 -10.74 15.63
CA ASN A 218 -2.59 -11.35 14.75
C ASN A 218 -2.41 -10.86 13.31
N TYR A 219 -2.03 -9.59 13.12
CA TYR A 219 -1.82 -9.01 11.80
C TYR A 219 -0.65 -9.63 11.03
N CYS A 220 0.38 -10.11 11.72
CA CYS A 220 1.47 -10.87 11.10
C CYS A 220 0.94 -12.18 10.50
N LYS A 221 0.18 -12.93 11.30
CA LYS A 221 -0.39 -14.21 10.90
C LYS A 221 -1.39 -14.02 9.75
N TYR A 222 -2.23 -13.00 9.81
CA TYR A 222 -3.16 -12.69 8.71
C TYR A 222 -2.47 -12.25 7.43
N THR A 223 -1.37 -11.51 7.54
CA THR A 223 -0.57 -11.14 6.37
C THR A 223 -0.01 -12.39 5.68
N TRP A 224 0.46 -13.37 6.46
CA TRP A 224 0.92 -14.64 5.90
C TRP A 224 -0.21 -15.49 5.30
N GLU A 225 -1.36 -15.59 5.98
CA GLU A 225 -2.55 -16.26 5.45
C GLU A 225 -3.02 -15.63 4.13
N ARG A 226 -2.93 -14.30 3.99
CA ARG A 226 -3.20 -13.61 2.72
C ARG A 226 -2.26 -14.09 1.63
N VAL A 227 -0.97 -14.25 1.91
CA VAL A 227 0.02 -14.79 0.95
C VAL A 227 -0.33 -16.22 0.57
N VAL A 228 -0.56 -17.10 1.55
CA VAL A 228 -0.91 -18.52 1.29
C VAL A 228 -2.20 -18.61 0.47
N ARG A 229 -3.23 -17.83 0.81
CA ARG A 229 -4.49 -17.77 0.05
C ARG A 229 -4.28 -17.25 -1.37
N PHE A 230 -3.40 -16.27 -1.53
CA PHE A 230 -3.04 -15.70 -2.82
C PHE A 230 -2.24 -16.69 -3.68
N MET A 231 -1.49 -17.62 -3.09
CA MET A 231 -0.78 -18.66 -3.84
C MET A 231 -1.68 -19.86 -4.16
N ASP A 232 -2.76 -20.08 -3.41
CA ASP A 232 -3.67 -21.22 -3.61
C ASP A 232 -4.49 -21.12 -4.91
N LEU A 233 -4.11 -21.91 -5.91
CA LEU A 233 -4.78 -22.03 -7.21
C LEU A 233 -6.07 -22.86 -7.18
N SER A 234 -6.39 -23.55 -6.08
CA SER A 234 -7.62 -24.35 -5.98
C SER A 234 -8.89 -23.49 -5.81
N LYS A 235 -8.71 -22.19 -5.55
CA LYS A 235 -9.77 -21.28 -5.16
C LYS A 235 -9.59 -19.90 -5.80
N PRO A 236 -10.68 -19.13 -6.02
CA PRO A 236 -10.59 -17.78 -6.55
C PRO A 236 -9.82 -16.86 -5.60
N LEU A 237 -9.28 -15.76 -6.15
CA LEU A 237 -8.68 -14.68 -5.39
C LEU A 237 -9.69 -14.10 -4.41
N VAL A 238 -9.16 -13.74 -3.24
CA VAL A 238 -9.84 -12.91 -2.25
C VAL A 238 -10.47 -11.69 -2.91
N ASP A 239 -11.76 -11.48 -2.68
CA ASP A 239 -12.48 -10.34 -3.23
C ASP A 239 -12.29 -9.10 -2.36
N SER A 240 -11.27 -8.30 -2.68
CA SER A 240 -10.97 -7.03 -2.03
C SER A 240 -10.97 -5.86 -3.00
N PRO A 241 -11.11 -4.62 -2.50
CA PRO A 241 -11.04 -3.40 -3.31
C PRO A 241 -9.69 -3.25 -4.04
N GLU A 242 -8.61 -3.80 -3.47
CA GLU A 242 -7.30 -3.81 -4.10
C GLU A 242 -7.26 -4.70 -5.35
N ILE A 243 -7.94 -5.86 -5.29
CA ILE A 243 -7.90 -6.89 -6.33
C ILE A 243 -9.01 -6.71 -7.36
N GLU A 244 -10.15 -6.08 -7.01
CA GLU A 244 -11.30 -5.85 -7.91
C GLU A 244 -10.94 -5.45 -9.35
N PRO A 245 -10.03 -4.48 -9.59
CA PRO A 245 -9.68 -4.06 -10.95
C PRO A 245 -9.00 -5.15 -11.78
N PHE A 246 -8.37 -6.13 -11.12
CA PHE A 246 -7.54 -7.15 -11.75
C PHE A 246 -8.21 -8.53 -11.77
N ARG A 247 -9.36 -8.72 -11.10
CA ARG A 247 -10.04 -10.03 -10.99
C ARG A 247 -10.31 -10.71 -12.33
N HIS A 248 -10.61 -9.92 -13.36
CA HIS A 248 -10.86 -10.43 -14.72
C HIS A 248 -9.62 -11.04 -15.40
N LEU A 249 -8.41 -10.75 -14.90
CA LEU A 249 -7.14 -11.25 -15.43
C LEU A 249 -6.76 -12.62 -14.86
N ASP A 250 -7.30 -13.02 -13.69
CA ASP A 250 -7.10 -14.35 -13.12
C ASP A 250 -8.20 -15.31 -13.62
N PRO A 251 -7.87 -16.41 -14.34
CA PRO A 251 -8.87 -17.29 -14.93
C PRO A 251 -9.83 -17.92 -13.90
N ILE A 252 -9.29 -18.40 -12.78
CA ILE A 252 -10.08 -19.05 -11.70
C ILE A 252 -11.08 -18.06 -11.11
N THR A 253 -10.62 -16.85 -10.82
CA THR A 253 -11.45 -15.77 -10.26
C THR A 253 -12.48 -15.29 -11.26
N ARG A 254 -12.10 -15.09 -12.52
CA ARG A 254 -13.01 -14.69 -13.60
C ARG A 254 -14.14 -15.69 -13.79
N ASP A 255 -13.84 -16.97 -13.79
CA ASP A 255 -14.84 -18.01 -14.01
C ASP A 255 -15.76 -18.13 -12.79
N PHE A 256 -15.22 -18.00 -11.58
CA PHE A 256 -16.00 -17.87 -10.35
C PHE A 256 -16.94 -16.65 -10.37
N ASP A 257 -16.44 -15.48 -10.79
CA ASP A 257 -17.20 -14.24 -10.85
C ASP A 257 -18.37 -14.34 -11.85
N LYS A 258 -18.13 -14.96 -13.01
CA LYS A 258 -19.18 -15.23 -14.02
C LYS A 258 -20.25 -16.18 -13.49
N GLN A 259 -19.85 -17.28 -12.85
CA GLN A 259 -20.80 -18.26 -12.29
C GLN A 259 -21.69 -17.67 -11.19
N ASN A 260 -21.19 -16.69 -10.45
CA ASN A 260 -21.89 -16.10 -9.31
C ASN A 260 -22.48 -14.71 -9.58
N ASN A 261 -22.44 -14.23 -10.83
CA ASN A 261 -22.93 -12.91 -11.23
C ASN A 261 -22.40 -11.77 -10.34
N ARG A 262 -21.09 -11.78 -10.06
CA ARG A 262 -20.44 -10.74 -9.24
C ARG A 262 -20.57 -9.37 -9.94
N PRO A 263 -21.00 -8.30 -9.24
CA PRO A 263 -20.97 -6.96 -9.80
C PRO A 263 -19.53 -6.50 -10.09
N GLU A 264 -19.28 -5.99 -11.30
CA GLU A 264 -17.92 -5.62 -11.75
C GLU A 264 -17.28 -4.51 -10.89
N LYS A 265 -18.10 -3.53 -10.46
CA LYS A 265 -17.67 -2.34 -9.69
C LYS A 265 -18.17 -2.37 -8.24
N TYR A 266 -18.26 -3.56 -7.65
CA TYR A 266 -18.86 -3.76 -6.32
C TYR A 266 -18.22 -2.88 -5.23
N TRP A 267 -16.91 -2.97 -5.05
CA TRP A 267 -16.20 -2.17 -4.05
C TRP A 267 -16.13 -0.70 -4.47
N ARG A 268 -15.88 -0.42 -5.75
CA ARG A 268 -15.84 0.95 -6.28
C ARG A 268 -17.11 1.76 -6.05
N LEU A 269 -18.27 1.13 -5.93
CA LEU A 269 -19.55 1.80 -5.69
C LEU A 269 -19.88 2.03 -4.20
N MET A 270 -19.13 1.43 -3.27
CA MET A 270 -19.35 1.65 -1.84
C MET A 270 -18.77 2.97 -1.35
N SER A 271 -19.48 3.66 -0.45
CA SER A 271 -18.96 4.84 0.26
C SER A 271 -17.79 4.50 1.18
N TYR A 272 -16.96 5.50 1.48
CA TYR A 272 -15.88 5.39 2.47
C TYR A 272 -16.43 4.93 3.82
N LYS A 273 -17.50 5.59 4.25
CA LYS A 273 -18.14 5.32 5.55
C LYS A 273 -18.61 3.87 5.65
N GLN A 274 -19.20 3.33 4.58
CA GLN A 274 -19.61 1.93 4.54
C GLN A 274 -18.41 1.00 4.65
N MET A 275 -17.33 1.27 3.90
CA MET A 275 -16.13 0.46 3.96
C MET A 275 -15.44 0.52 5.32
N GLN A 276 -15.44 1.68 5.98
CA GLN A 276 -14.92 1.85 7.33
C GLN A 276 -15.70 0.98 8.33
N GLN A 277 -17.03 0.95 8.22
CA GLN A 277 -17.87 0.09 9.06
C GLN A 277 -17.57 -1.40 8.84
N ILE A 278 -17.34 -1.80 7.58
CA ILE A 278 -16.94 -3.19 7.25
C ILE A 278 -15.54 -3.50 7.81
N GLU A 279 -14.57 -2.59 7.67
CA GLU A 279 -13.22 -2.77 8.23
C GLU A 279 -13.27 -2.89 9.75
N GLU A 280 -14.02 -2.03 10.44
CA GLU A 280 -14.19 -2.10 11.89
C GLU A 280 -14.87 -3.41 12.33
N GLN A 281 -15.85 -3.90 11.57
CA GLN A 281 -16.46 -5.20 11.80
C GLN A 281 -15.43 -6.33 11.68
N LEU A 282 -14.56 -6.28 10.68
CA LEU A 282 -13.49 -7.27 10.46
C LEU A 282 -12.40 -7.17 11.54
N ASP A 283 -11.98 -5.97 11.92
CA ASP A 283 -10.94 -5.74 12.93
C ASP A 283 -11.40 -6.17 14.33
N ASN A 284 -12.66 -5.93 14.69
CA ASN A 284 -13.22 -6.44 15.95
C ASN A 284 -13.15 -7.97 16.04
N ASP A 285 -13.31 -8.66 14.91
CA ASP A 285 -13.16 -10.12 14.87
C ASP A 285 -11.69 -10.55 15.01
N ILE A 286 -10.74 -9.78 14.46
CA ILE A 286 -9.30 -9.98 14.64
C ILE A 286 -8.90 -9.83 16.11
N TYR A 287 -9.38 -8.81 16.81
CA TYR A 287 -9.05 -8.58 18.22
C TYR A 287 -9.64 -9.64 19.14
N ARG A 288 -10.79 -10.22 18.78
CA ARG A 288 -11.40 -11.34 19.51
C ARG A 288 -10.68 -12.66 19.28
N PHE A 289 -9.80 -12.73 18.28
CA PHE A 289 -8.99 -13.91 18.02
C PHE A 289 -7.79 -13.95 18.98
N ASN A 290 -7.78 -14.92 19.90
CA ASN A 290 -6.62 -15.17 20.77
C ASN A 290 -5.78 -16.33 20.21
N PHE A 291 -4.59 -16.04 19.69
CA PHE A 291 -3.67 -17.05 19.21
C PHE A 291 -2.84 -17.73 20.31
N ASP A 292 -2.69 -17.12 21.49
CA ASP A 292 -1.66 -17.48 22.48
C ASP A 292 -2.18 -18.32 23.66
N GLY A 293 -3.48 -18.63 23.71
CA GLY A 293 -4.02 -19.66 24.61
C GLY A 293 -5.15 -19.20 25.52
N ALA A 294 -6.29 -19.87 25.37
CA ALA A 294 -7.29 -20.27 26.38
C ALA A 294 -8.54 -20.71 25.59
N ILE A 295 -8.49 -21.92 25.03
CA ILE A 295 -9.64 -22.54 24.38
C ILE A 295 -10.62 -22.94 25.49
N THR A 296 -11.79 -22.30 25.54
CA THR A 296 -12.99 -22.92 26.14
C THR A 296 -14.11 -23.20 25.14
N ASN A 297 -13.90 -22.99 23.82
CA ASN A 297 -14.89 -23.43 22.85
C ASN A 297 -14.39 -23.63 21.40
N PRO A 298 -13.75 -24.77 21.07
CA PRO A 298 -13.17 -25.03 19.75
C PRO A 298 -14.17 -24.97 18.58
N LYS A 299 -15.48 -24.96 18.84
CA LYS A 299 -16.53 -24.82 17.81
C LYS A 299 -16.85 -23.36 17.41
N ARG A 300 -16.41 -22.36 18.16
CA ARG A 300 -16.91 -20.97 18.00
C ARG A 300 -16.23 -20.17 16.87
N TRP A 301 -15.12 -20.63 16.28
CA TRP A 301 -14.21 -19.71 15.55
C TRP A 301 -13.66 -20.17 14.19
N ALA A 302 -14.17 -21.27 13.63
CA ALA A 302 -14.00 -21.55 12.20
C ALA A 302 -14.91 -20.60 11.39
N ASN A 303 -14.55 -19.32 11.32
CA ASN A 303 -15.34 -18.28 10.64
C ASN A 303 -15.48 -18.61 9.15
N LYS A 304 -16.68 -18.98 8.67
CA LYS A 304 -16.92 -19.28 7.26
C LYS A 304 -16.30 -18.24 6.31
N GLU A 305 -15.57 -18.74 5.30
CA GLU A 305 -14.96 -17.92 4.24
C GLU A 305 -16.00 -16.98 3.61
N ILE A 306 -15.68 -15.69 3.56
CA ILE A 306 -16.49 -14.71 2.83
C ILE A 306 -16.09 -14.81 1.36
N THR A 307 -16.70 -15.75 0.65
CA THR A 307 -16.46 -15.96 -0.78
C THR A 307 -17.24 -14.96 -1.66
N LYS A 308 -18.32 -14.40 -1.14
CA LYS A 308 -19.23 -13.50 -1.84
C LYS A 308 -19.56 -12.27 -0.98
N PRO A 309 -18.63 -11.31 -0.84
CA PRO A 309 -18.86 -10.14 0.00
C PRO A 309 -20.07 -9.32 -0.46
N TRP A 310 -20.37 -9.29 -1.76
CA TRP A 310 -21.53 -8.57 -2.32
C TRP A 310 -22.89 -9.08 -1.88
N GLU A 311 -23.00 -10.35 -1.48
CA GLU A 311 -24.23 -10.87 -0.87
C GLU A 311 -24.32 -10.50 0.62
N LYS A 312 -23.18 -10.35 1.29
CA LYS A 312 -23.09 -10.05 2.72
C LYS A 312 -23.24 -8.57 3.03
N TRP A 313 -22.61 -7.72 2.22
CA TRP A 313 -22.60 -6.27 2.37
C TRP A 313 -23.05 -5.64 1.06
N PRO A 314 -24.36 -5.55 0.80
CA PRO A 314 -24.87 -4.84 -0.37
C PRO A 314 -24.49 -3.35 -0.29
N VAL A 315 -24.29 -2.71 -1.43
CA VAL A 315 -23.94 -1.28 -1.51
C VAL A 315 -25.08 -0.45 -0.90
N ASP A 316 -24.75 0.41 0.06
CA ASP A 316 -25.72 1.30 0.70
C ASP A 316 -25.54 2.71 0.14
N GLU A 317 -26.41 3.06 -0.81
CA GLU A 317 -26.40 4.37 -1.46
C GLU A 317 -26.72 5.51 -0.50
N SER A 318 -27.39 5.26 0.64
CA SER A 318 -27.68 6.30 1.64
C SER A 318 -26.41 6.81 2.34
N LEU A 319 -25.35 6.00 2.35
CA LEU A 319 -24.05 6.36 2.90
C LEU A 319 -23.16 7.09 1.88
N ASN A 320 -23.54 7.13 0.60
CA ASN A 320 -22.90 7.94 -0.43
C ASN A 320 -23.28 9.41 -0.25
N GLN A 321 -22.77 10.03 0.82
CA GLN A 321 -22.94 11.46 1.05
C GLN A 321 -21.92 12.25 0.21
N PRO A 322 -22.33 13.33 -0.49
CA PRO A 322 -21.40 14.15 -1.24
C PRO A 322 -20.36 14.78 -0.31
N ASP A 323 -19.10 14.75 -0.75
CA ASP A 323 -17.95 15.28 -0.03
C ASP A 323 -18.18 16.73 0.42
N ASN A 324 -18.10 16.96 1.74
CA ASN A 324 -18.43 18.22 2.42
C ASN A 324 -17.50 19.43 2.11
N PRO A 325 -16.20 19.30 1.79
CA PRO A 325 -15.35 20.47 1.57
C PRO A 325 -15.43 21.01 0.12
N PRO A 326 -15.78 22.30 -0.06
CA PRO A 326 -15.77 22.96 -1.37
C PRO A 326 -14.44 22.76 -2.11
N TYR A 327 -14.49 22.57 -3.43
CA TYR A 327 -13.32 22.33 -4.28
C TYR A 327 -12.19 23.34 -4.05
N TRP A 328 -12.51 24.64 -3.94
CA TRP A 328 -11.50 25.68 -3.71
C TRP A 328 -10.74 25.53 -2.40
N LYS A 329 -11.37 25.04 -1.32
CA LYS A 329 -10.68 24.77 -0.05
C LYS A 329 -9.68 23.62 -0.20
N ARG A 330 -10.06 22.59 -0.95
CA ARG A 330 -9.17 21.46 -1.29
C ARG A 330 -8.01 21.94 -2.16
N LEU A 331 -8.29 22.72 -3.20
CA LEU A 331 -7.27 23.29 -4.08
C LEU A 331 -6.29 24.19 -3.32
N MET A 332 -6.78 25.11 -2.48
CA MET A 332 -5.93 25.98 -1.66
C MET A 332 -5.01 25.19 -0.72
N LYS A 333 -5.56 24.17 -0.06
CA LYS A 333 -4.77 23.28 0.81
C LYS A 333 -3.69 22.53 0.02
N THR A 334 -4.02 22.02 -1.16
CA THR A 334 -3.06 21.36 -2.05
C THR A 334 -1.97 22.32 -2.47
N LEU A 335 -2.32 23.51 -2.97
CA LEU A 335 -1.34 24.52 -3.40
C LEU A 335 -0.41 24.94 -2.25
N ALA A 336 -0.95 25.12 -1.04
CA ALA A 336 -0.13 25.44 0.14
C ALA A 336 0.88 24.34 0.45
N MET A 337 0.47 23.06 0.44
CA MET A 337 1.38 21.92 0.65
C MET A 337 2.47 21.84 -0.42
N GLN A 338 2.09 22.08 -1.67
CA GLN A 338 3.01 22.05 -2.81
C GLN A 338 4.06 23.16 -2.72
N ILE A 339 3.67 24.36 -2.30
CA ILE A 339 4.61 25.48 -2.12
C ILE A 339 5.49 25.29 -0.89
N ILE A 340 4.94 24.82 0.23
CA ILE A 340 5.66 24.72 1.52
C ILE A 340 6.58 23.51 1.56
N ALA A 341 6.17 22.36 1.01
CA ALA A 341 6.88 21.10 1.18
C ALA A 341 7.19 20.37 -0.14
N GLY A 342 6.71 20.88 -1.29
CA GLY A 342 6.87 20.18 -2.56
C GLY A 342 6.07 18.88 -2.67
N VAL A 343 4.93 18.78 -1.97
CA VAL A 343 4.07 17.57 -1.92
C VAL A 343 2.64 17.84 -2.35
#